data_AF-A0A6L3EJQ8-F1
#
_entry.id   AF-A0A6L3EJQ8-F1
#
_cell.length_a   1.000
_cell.length_b   1.000
_cell.length_c   1.000
_cell.angle_alpha   90.00
_cell.angle_beta   90.00
_cell.angle_gamma   90.00
#
_symmetry.space_group_name_H-M   'P 1'
#
loop_
_entity.id
_entity.type
_entity.pdbx_description
1 polymer ?
#
loop_
_entity_poly.entity_id
_entity_poly.type
_entity_poly.pdbx_seq_one_letter_code
_entity_poly.pdbx_strand_id
1 'polypeptide(L)'
;MAIRLIPRPVRELTTLDLDFSDRGTRFRLFPQPPILPGFEEPETVWVSTRPAEIGPGPQDSRMYVADAVAKSPYGFPDMPPFTGPLNPPSQASADGHFDHLEPGTHQFEAAHMYGTIRFVLDIWETYFGRRLDWHFEADYPRMELVPWLDWDNAHSGYGFIETGYRLDDAGRKFPMNLNFDVLAHELGHTILYSVIGLPAGGAGTGFFAFHESASDLVAIIALLHFDSIIDLLLDRTSGDLYPRNILNRVGEVSPTGQIRMASNNLTMADVPDLDTPPEQLSYRERHDISLPLTGAVFDLLVEIFQQNLVDDGLIDPRLDEVSRRGVTHPAQLDAVDREFDIAFAQNPVGFKRALAAARDTLGRYLAQAWSGLDWDLRFSDILCRLLAADRVQTGGRYRLEIENVFARHGIYRTPTP
;
A
#
# COMPACT_ATOMS: atom_id res chain seq x y z
N MET A 1 -24.62 -1.52 -49.15
CA MET A 1 -24.96 -1.91 -47.77
C MET A 1 -23.71 -1.66 -46.93
N ALA A 2 -23.63 -0.47 -46.33
CA ALA A 2 -22.43 0.02 -45.65
C ALA A 2 -22.29 -0.67 -44.29
N ILE A 3 -21.22 -1.44 -44.12
CA ILE A 3 -20.87 -2.05 -42.84
C ILE A 3 -20.46 -0.89 -41.92
N ARG A 4 -21.27 -0.69 -40.87
CA ARG A 4 -20.99 0.25 -39.79
C ARG A 4 -19.63 -0.10 -39.18
N LEU A 5 -18.71 0.85 -39.21
CA LEU A 5 -17.56 0.89 -38.30
C LEU A 5 -18.13 0.89 -36.87
N ILE A 6 -17.96 -0.23 -36.17
CA ILE A 6 -18.15 -0.29 -34.73
C ILE A 6 -17.01 0.54 -34.14
N PRO A 7 -17.29 1.64 -33.42
CA PRO A 7 -16.24 2.31 -32.68
C PRO A 7 -15.76 1.33 -31.60
N ARG A 8 -14.47 1.01 -31.59
CA ARG A 8 -13.81 0.43 -30.40
C ARG A 8 -13.57 1.57 -29.41
N PRO A 9 -14.11 1.55 -28.19
CA PRO A 9 -13.62 2.37 -27.08
C PRO A 9 -12.83 1.46 -26.11
N VAL A 10 -11.77 1.82 -25.39
CA VAL A 10 -10.90 3.00 -25.26
C VAL A 10 -9.47 2.44 -25.23
N ARG A 11 -8.53 3.21 -25.76
CA ARG A 11 -7.09 2.92 -25.86
C ARG A 11 -6.44 2.71 -24.49
N GLU A 12 -5.57 1.70 -24.43
CA GLU A 12 -4.47 1.43 -23.48
C GLU A 12 -4.42 2.32 -22.22
N LEU A 13 -4.81 1.74 -21.08
CA LEU A 13 -4.29 2.19 -19.79
C LEU A 13 -2.78 1.92 -19.83
N THR A 14 -1.99 2.93 -20.15
CA THR A 14 -0.53 2.86 -20.00
C THR A 14 -0.25 2.58 -18.53
N THR A 15 0.51 1.52 -18.27
CA THR A 15 0.98 1.21 -16.92
C THR A 15 1.73 2.42 -16.38
N LEU A 16 1.45 2.78 -15.14
CA LEU A 16 2.17 3.82 -14.44
C LEU A 16 3.52 3.23 -14.00
N ASP A 17 4.49 3.30 -14.88
CA ASP A 17 5.88 3.00 -14.56
C ASP A 17 6.55 4.32 -14.21
N LEU A 18 6.82 4.52 -12.92
CA LEU A 18 7.53 5.71 -12.44
C LEU A 18 9.00 5.64 -12.86
N ASP A 19 9.28 6.12 -14.07
CA ASP A 19 10.66 6.25 -14.54
C ASP A 19 11.20 7.64 -14.22
N PHE A 20 12.02 7.71 -13.18
CA PHE A 20 12.81 8.89 -12.84
C PHE A 20 14.31 8.69 -13.13
N SER A 21 14.68 7.70 -13.94
CA SER A 21 16.09 7.36 -14.20
C SER A 21 16.91 8.47 -14.86
N ASP A 22 16.25 9.42 -15.53
CA ASP A 22 16.88 10.55 -16.19
C ASP A 22 17.18 11.74 -15.26
N ARG A 23 16.55 11.81 -14.08
CA ARG A 23 16.54 13.02 -13.24
C ARG A 23 16.53 12.79 -11.73
N GLY A 24 16.13 11.59 -11.30
CA GLY A 24 15.89 11.25 -9.91
C GLY A 24 17.13 10.84 -9.14
N THR A 25 16.92 10.39 -7.91
CA THR A 25 17.99 9.89 -7.04
C THR A 25 17.83 8.40 -6.81
N ARG A 26 18.93 7.64 -6.89
CA ARG A 26 18.94 6.21 -6.60
C ARG A 26 19.03 5.93 -5.11
N PHE A 27 18.21 4.98 -4.67
CA PHE A 27 18.26 4.35 -3.35
C PHE A 27 18.18 2.83 -3.52
N ARG A 28 18.67 2.08 -2.54
CA ARG A 28 18.49 0.63 -2.44
C ARG A 28 17.42 0.33 -1.38
N LEU A 29 16.32 -0.28 -1.78
CA LEU A 29 15.19 -0.61 -0.90
C LEU A 29 14.95 -2.12 -0.85
N PHE A 30 14.72 -2.65 0.33
CA PHE A 30 14.13 -3.97 0.49
C PHE A 30 12.63 -3.88 0.20
N PRO A 31 12.09 -4.54 -0.84
CA PRO A 31 10.64 -4.54 -1.09
C PRO A 31 9.89 -5.39 -0.07
N GLN A 32 10.58 -6.33 0.57
CA GLN A 32 10.09 -7.16 1.66
C GLN A 32 11.21 -7.36 2.68
N PRO A 33 10.89 -7.63 3.96
CA PRO A 33 11.89 -7.81 5.02
C PRO A 33 13.04 -8.77 4.63
N PRO A 34 14.33 -8.39 4.77
CA PRO A 34 15.47 -9.25 4.41
C PRO A 34 15.60 -10.55 5.22
N ILE A 35 14.78 -10.76 6.24
CA ILE A 35 14.66 -12.04 6.94
C ILE A 35 13.90 -13.09 6.13
N LEU A 36 13.16 -12.67 5.09
CA LEU A 36 12.39 -13.56 4.24
C LEU A 36 13.27 -14.13 3.11
N PRO A 37 13.21 -15.45 2.84
CA PRO A 37 13.97 -16.06 1.75
C PRO A 37 13.64 -15.45 0.38
N GLY A 38 14.67 -15.03 -0.34
CA GLY A 38 14.56 -14.37 -1.65
C GLY A 38 14.53 -12.85 -1.61
N PHE A 39 14.61 -12.24 -0.42
CA PHE A 39 14.63 -10.79 -0.22
C PHE A 39 15.88 -10.30 0.53
N GLU A 40 16.93 -11.11 0.55
CA GLU A 40 18.19 -10.81 1.24
C GLU A 40 18.94 -9.62 0.64
N GLU A 41 18.66 -9.30 -0.63
CA GLU A 41 19.27 -8.18 -1.35
C GLU A 41 18.23 -7.09 -1.66
N PRO A 42 18.55 -5.81 -1.42
CA PRO A 42 17.67 -4.71 -1.76
C PRO A 42 17.79 -4.33 -3.24
N GLU A 43 16.72 -3.74 -3.77
CA GLU A 43 16.59 -3.33 -5.17
C GLU A 43 16.85 -1.84 -5.35
N THR A 44 17.45 -1.48 -6.48
CA THR A 44 17.67 -0.07 -6.81
C THR A 44 16.40 0.55 -7.36
N VAL A 45 15.91 1.59 -6.71
CA VAL A 45 14.78 2.40 -7.16
C VAL A 45 15.23 3.83 -7.45
N TRP A 46 14.43 4.54 -8.24
CA TRP A 46 14.59 5.97 -8.47
C TRP A 46 13.47 6.74 -7.79
N VAL A 47 13.82 7.74 -6.99
CA VAL A 47 12.86 8.71 -6.45
C VAL A 47 12.88 10.01 -7.26
N SER A 48 11.76 10.72 -7.30
CA SER A 48 11.55 11.90 -8.16
C SER A 48 12.44 13.09 -7.82
N THR A 49 12.92 13.17 -6.58
CA THR A 49 13.73 14.29 -6.07
C THR A 49 15.15 14.20 -6.63
N ARG A 50 15.69 15.31 -7.14
CA ARG A 50 16.96 15.30 -7.85
C ARG A 50 18.15 15.12 -6.88
N PRO A 51 19.28 14.56 -7.34
CA PRO A 51 20.45 14.33 -6.49
C PRO A 51 20.93 15.56 -5.74
N ALA A 52 20.90 16.74 -6.38
CA ALA A 52 21.33 18.00 -5.77
C ALA A 52 20.34 18.58 -4.73
N GLU A 53 19.13 18.03 -4.64
CA GLU A 53 18.07 18.48 -3.74
C GLU A 53 17.99 17.65 -2.46
N ILE A 54 18.73 16.53 -2.39
CA ILE A 54 18.79 15.66 -1.22
C ILE A 54 20.10 15.89 -0.47
N GLY A 55 19.99 16.42 0.76
CA GLY A 55 21.11 16.65 1.65
C GLY A 55 21.51 15.42 2.48
N PRO A 56 22.60 15.52 3.27
CA PRO A 56 23.06 14.45 4.16
C PRO A 56 22.02 14.04 5.21
N GLY A 57 22.04 12.75 5.59
CA GLY A 57 21.06 12.12 6.48
C GLY A 57 19.69 12.22 5.83
N PRO A 58 19.48 11.52 4.70
CA PRO A 58 18.72 11.99 3.55
C PRO A 58 17.60 12.96 3.90
N GLN A 59 17.68 14.17 3.38
CA GLN A 59 16.72 15.22 3.67
C GLN A 59 16.44 16.07 2.45
N ASP A 60 15.21 16.53 2.35
CA ASP A 60 14.77 17.48 1.33
C ASP A 60 13.94 18.61 1.97
N SER A 61 13.16 19.30 1.15
CA SER A 61 12.26 20.38 1.58
C SER A 61 11.02 19.91 2.34
N ARG A 62 10.75 18.60 2.44
CA ARG A 62 9.52 18.01 2.97
C ARG A 62 9.76 17.02 4.11
N MET A 63 10.91 16.37 4.17
CA MET A 63 11.24 15.41 5.21
C MET A 63 12.75 15.34 5.45
N TYR A 64 13.15 14.82 6.60
CA TYR A 64 14.54 14.61 6.95
C TYR A 64 14.70 13.44 7.91
N VAL A 65 15.83 12.75 7.84
CA VAL A 65 16.15 11.68 8.78
C VAL A 65 16.86 12.23 10.02
N ALA A 66 16.28 11.96 11.17
CA ALA A 66 16.89 12.12 12.48
C ALA A 66 17.28 10.74 13.03
N ASP A 67 18.47 10.27 12.65
CA ASP A 67 19.05 9.02 13.17
C ASP A 67 19.48 9.20 14.64
N ALA A 68 18.48 9.10 15.52
CA ALA A 68 18.54 9.50 16.91
C ALA A 68 19.24 8.47 17.80
N VAL A 69 20.09 8.94 18.71
CA VAL A 69 20.79 8.09 19.67
C VAL A 69 20.04 8.10 21.00
N ALA A 70 19.69 6.90 21.48
CA ALA A 70 19.04 6.69 22.77
C ALA A 70 17.75 7.54 22.98
N LYS A 71 17.00 7.75 21.90
CA LYS A 71 15.71 8.42 21.92
C LYS A 71 14.62 7.46 22.42
N SER A 72 13.63 7.99 23.14
CA SER A 72 12.37 7.31 23.41
C SER A 72 11.31 7.73 22.39
N PRO A 73 10.33 6.86 22.07
CA PRO A 73 9.24 7.20 21.16
C PRO A 73 8.54 8.50 21.60
N TYR A 74 8.12 9.31 20.63
CA TYR A 74 7.33 10.50 20.89
C TYR A 74 5.98 10.15 21.53
N GLY A 75 5.49 11.09 22.32
CA GLY A 75 4.22 11.01 23.01
C GLY A 75 3.98 12.33 23.72
N PHE A 76 2.75 12.86 23.61
CA PHE A 76 2.44 14.18 24.15
C PHE A 76 2.86 14.29 25.64
N PRO A 77 3.60 15.35 26.04
CA PRO A 77 3.86 16.58 25.27
C PRO A 77 5.13 16.56 24.40
N ASP A 78 5.94 15.50 24.45
CA ASP A 78 7.18 15.41 23.70
C ASP A 78 6.89 15.12 22.22
N MET A 79 7.15 16.12 21.39
CA MET A 79 6.88 16.14 19.94
C MET A 79 8.13 16.61 19.17
N PRO A 80 8.21 16.42 17.85
CA PRO A 80 9.31 16.93 17.03
C PRO A 80 9.56 18.44 17.20
N PRO A 81 10.74 18.94 16.81
CA PRO A 81 11.90 18.18 16.33
C PRO A 81 12.73 17.57 17.47
N PHE A 82 13.41 16.46 17.19
CA PHE A 82 14.32 15.85 18.14
C PHE A 82 15.57 16.74 18.30
N THR A 83 15.91 17.08 19.53
CA THR A 83 17.05 17.96 19.84
C THR A 83 18.22 17.24 20.52
N GLY A 84 18.13 15.92 20.65
CA GLY A 84 19.17 15.10 21.27
C GLY A 84 20.30 14.70 20.30
N PRO A 85 21.20 13.81 20.76
CA PRO A 85 22.33 13.37 19.95
C PRO A 85 21.89 12.55 18.73
N LEU A 86 22.50 12.81 17.58
CA LEU A 86 22.28 12.08 16.33
C LEU A 86 23.55 11.32 15.93
N ASN A 87 23.39 10.19 15.25
CA ASN A 87 24.49 9.54 14.55
C ASN A 87 25.00 10.41 13.38
N PRO A 88 26.23 10.19 12.89
CA PRO A 88 26.72 10.86 11.70
C PRO A 88 25.78 10.66 10.50
N PRO A 89 25.41 11.73 9.77
CA PRO A 89 24.44 11.62 8.69
C PRO A 89 24.99 10.80 7.52
N SER A 90 24.16 9.92 6.95
CA SER A 90 24.48 9.21 5.70
C SER A 90 24.81 10.22 4.60
N GLN A 91 25.91 9.98 3.88
CA GLN A 91 26.33 10.84 2.77
C GLN A 91 25.87 10.24 1.45
N ALA A 92 25.62 11.10 0.47
CA ALA A 92 25.51 10.67 -0.92
C ALA A 92 26.89 10.36 -1.51
N SER A 93 26.93 9.58 -2.58
CA SER A 93 28.10 9.41 -3.43
C SER A 93 28.46 10.71 -4.17
N ALA A 94 29.59 10.70 -4.88
CA ALA A 94 30.05 11.88 -5.62
C ALA A 94 29.07 12.36 -6.72
N ASP A 95 28.24 11.47 -7.25
CA ASP A 95 27.16 11.75 -8.21
C ASP A 95 25.80 12.03 -7.53
N GLY A 96 25.75 12.07 -6.19
CA GLY A 96 24.59 12.49 -5.41
C GLY A 96 23.56 11.38 -5.14
N HIS A 97 23.96 10.11 -5.20
CA HIS A 97 23.09 8.96 -4.96
C HIS A 97 23.39 8.22 -3.65
N PHE A 98 22.41 7.46 -3.15
CA PHE A 98 22.51 6.73 -1.88
C PHE A 98 22.53 5.21 -2.06
N ASP A 99 22.54 4.71 -3.29
CA ASP A 99 22.59 3.29 -3.64
C ASP A 99 23.94 2.61 -3.36
N HIS A 100 24.97 3.38 -2.99
CA HIS A 100 26.28 2.86 -2.57
C HIS A 100 26.32 2.43 -1.09
N LEU A 101 25.27 2.70 -0.31
CA LEU A 101 25.23 2.35 1.10
C LEU A 101 25.00 0.85 1.27
N GLU A 102 25.66 0.25 2.26
CA GLU A 102 25.67 -1.19 2.47
C GLU A 102 24.65 -1.62 3.54
N PRO A 103 23.83 -2.66 3.29
CA PRO A 103 22.97 -3.26 4.30
C PRO A 103 23.72 -3.62 5.58
N GLY A 104 23.04 -3.50 6.73
CA GLY A 104 23.64 -3.74 8.05
C GLY A 104 24.38 -2.55 8.65
N THR A 105 24.26 -1.36 8.04
CA THR A 105 24.77 -0.10 8.58
C THR A 105 23.62 0.86 8.92
N HIS A 106 23.79 1.69 9.96
CA HIS A 106 22.78 2.71 10.30
C HIS A 106 22.58 3.71 9.14
N GLN A 107 23.62 3.95 8.35
CA GLN A 107 23.53 4.83 7.20
C GLN A 107 22.58 4.29 6.13
N PHE A 108 22.66 2.99 5.85
CA PHE A 108 21.74 2.31 4.94
C PHE A 108 20.32 2.30 5.50
N GLU A 109 20.14 2.02 6.78
CA GLU A 109 18.84 2.07 7.46
C GLU A 109 18.16 3.45 7.36
N ALA A 110 18.92 4.52 7.58
CA ALA A 110 18.45 5.90 7.37
C ALA A 110 18.06 6.17 5.91
N ALA A 111 18.87 5.70 4.96
CA ALA A 111 18.60 5.89 3.53
C ALA A 111 17.44 5.04 3.01
N HIS A 112 17.28 3.81 3.50
CA HIS A 112 16.15 2.94 3.19
C HIS A 112 14.85 3.56 3.68
N MET A 113 14.81 4.05 4.93
CA MET A 113 13.62 4.71 5.46
C MET A 113 13.21 5.91 4.61
N TYR A 114 14.13 6.85 4.37
CA TYR A 114 13.84 8.02 3.53
C TYR A 114 13.45 7.62 2.11
N GLY A 115 14.21 6.73 1.48
CA GLY A 115 13.98 6.29 0.10
C GLY A 115 12.61 5.62 -0.06
N THR A 116 12.22 4.77 0.89
CA THR A 116 10.89 4.14 0.93
C THR A 116 9.79 5.18 1.05
N ILE A 117 9.87 6.08 2.04
CA ILE A 117 8.86 7.11 2.25
C ILE A 117 8.72 8.01 1.01
N ARG A 118 9.84 8.43 0.41
CA ARG A 118 9.82 9.23 -0.81
C ARG A 118 9.26 8.48 -2.02
N PHE A 119 9.61 7.20 -2.19
CA PHE A 119 9.10 6.36 -3.28
C PHE A 119 7.59 6.16 -3.19
N VAL A 120 7.07 5.83 -2.01
CA VAL A 120 5.62 5.69 -1.79
C VAL A 120 4.90 7.02 -1.98
N LEU A 121 5.49 8.13 -1.54
CA LEU A 121 4.95 9.47 -1.77
C LEU A 121 4.88 9.81 -3.27
N ASP A 122 5.90 9.46 -4.05
CA ASP A 122 5.91 9.66 -5.51
C ASP A 122 4.78 8.89 -6.21
N ILE A 123 4.55 7.64 -5.80
CA ILE A 123 3.45 6.80 -6.29
C ILE A 123 2.10 7.45 -6.03
N TRP A 124 1.85 7.82 -4.78
CA TRP A 124 0.53 8.33 -4.41
C TRP A 124 0.29 9.75 -4.93
N GLU A 125 1.27 10.66 -4.93
CA GLU A 125 1.15 11.97 -5.57
C GLU A 125 0.84 11.86 -7.06
N THR A 126 1.37 10.81 -7.72
CA THR A 126 1.06 10.55 -9.13
C THR A 126 -0.39 10.08 -9.32
N TYR A 127 -0.90 9.19 -8.46
CA TYR A 127 -2.32 8.81 -8.51
C TYR A 127 -3.27 9.95 -8.15
N PHE A 128 -2.91 10.81 -7.20
CA PHE A 128 -3.65 12.03 -6.86
C PHE A 128 -3.54 13.11 -7.95
N GLY A 129 -2.54 13.02 -8.84
CA GLY A 129 -2.26 14.02 -9.87
C GLY A 129 -1.81 15.38 -9.31
N ARG A 130 -1.38 15.43 -8.05
CA ARG A 130 -0.96 16.65 -7.35
C ARG A 130 -0.01 16.33 -6.21
N ARG A 131 0.74 17.35 -5.81
CA ARG A 131 1.47 17.35 -4.54
C ARG A 131 0.51 17.30 -3.34
N LEU A 132 0.89 16.56 -2.31
CA LEU A 132 0.21 16.50 -1.02
C LEU A 132 0.99 17.34 0.00
N ASP A 133 0.44 18.48 0.40
CA ASP A 133 1.05 19.27 1.47
C ASP A 133 0.73 18.68 2.84
N TRP A 134 1.67 18.75 3.77
CA TRP A 134 1.51 18.07 5.06
C TRP A 134 0.46 18.77 5.92
N HIS A 135 -0.46 18.01 6.49
CA HIS A 135 -1.48 18.53 7.43
C HIS A 135 -0.90 19.22 8.67
N PHE A 136 0.39 19.04 8.96
CA PHE A 136 1.14 19.65 10.06
C PHE A 136 2.08 20.77 9.64
N GLU A 137 2.07 21.21 8.38
CA GLU A 137 3.07 22.14 7.84
C GLU A 137 3.13 23.50 8.55
N ALA A 138 2.03 23.89 9.21
CA ALA A 138 1.94 25.13 10.00
C ALA A 138 2.84 25.11 11.24
N ASP A 139 3.03 23.93 11.84
CA ASP A 139 3.83 23.73 13.05
C ASP A 139 5.20 23.16 12.74
N TYR A 140 5.27 22.21 11.79
CA TYR A 140 6.50 21.57 11.35
C TYR A 140 6.66 21.66 9.84
N PRO A 141 7.67 22.37 9.32
CA PRO A 141 7.83 22.55 7.87
C PRO A 141 8.21 21.24 7.15
N ARG A 142 8.68 20.24 7.88
CA ARG A 142 9.14 18.95 7.36
C ARG A 142 8.78 17.82 8.32
N MET A 143 8.51 16.64 7.77
CA MET A 143 8.35 15.41 8.52
C MET A 143 9.71 14.92 9.05
N GLU A 144 9.78 14.61 10.34
CA GLU A 144 10.94 13.97 10.96
C GLU A 144 10.84 12.44 10.84
N LEU A 145 11.88 11.79 10.31
CA LEU A 145 11.95 10.34 10.17
C LEU A 145 12.99 9.79 11.17
N VAL A 146 12.55 8.93 12.09
CA VAL A 146 13.43 8.30 13.10
C VAL A 146 13.55 6.81 12.80
N PRO A 147 14.68 6.34 12.22
CA PRO A 147 14.79 4.97 11.71
C PRO A 147 14.86 3.90 12.81
N TRP A 148 15.36 4.24 14.00
CA TRP A 148 15.57 3.24 15.03
C TRP A 148 15.31 3.78 16.44
N LEU A 149 14.51 3.03 17.18
CA LEU A 149 14.26 3.18 18.61
C LEU A 149 14.34 1.80 19.28
N ASP A 150 14.71 1.76 20.56
CA ASP A 150 14.66 0.54 21.35
C ASP A 150 13.22 0.24 21.79
N TRP A 151 12.36 -0.11 20.83
CA TRP A 151 10.92 -0.23 20.98
C TRP A 151 10.34 -1.28 20.04
N ASP A 152 9.45 -2.15 20.53
CA ASP A 152 8.79 -3.19 19.72
C ASP A 152 7.55 -2.64 18.99
N ASN A 153 7.74 -1.61 18.18
CA ASN A 153 6.67 -1.00 17.36
C ASN A 153 7.20 -0.02 16.31
N ALA A 154 6.29 0.43 15.44
CA ALA A 154 6.43 1.63 14.62
C ALA A 154 5.15 2.47 14.77
N HIS A 155 5.26 3.78 14.53
CA HIS A 155 4.09 4.64 14.42
C HIS A 155 4.38 5.93 13.64
N SER A 156 3.32 6.51 13.13
CA SER A 156 3.24 7.85 12.58
C SER A 156 2.46 8.76 13.51
N GLY A 157 2.87 10.01 13.58
CA GLY A 157 2.23 11.04 14.40
C GLY A 157 2.28 12.40 13.74
N TYR A 158 1.87 13.42 14.49
CA TYR A 158 1.83 14.79 14.00
C TYR A 158 3.25 15.34 13.78
N GLY A 159 3.74 15.25 12.54
CA GLY A 159 5.06 15.73 12.13
C GLY A 159 6.17 14.68 12.08
N PHE A 160 5.87 13.39 12.31
CA PHE A 160 6.92 12.37 12.39
C PHE A 160 6.48 10.96 11.98
N ILE A 161 7.46 10.13 11.64
CA ILE A 161 7.37 8.67 11.61
C ILE A 161 8.55 8.12 12.41
N GLU A 162 8.28 7.18 13.31
CA GLU A 162 9.32 6.50 14.09
C GLU A 162 9.17 5.01 14.01
N THR A 163 10.30 4.32 13.91
CA THR A 163 10.37 2.86 13.86
C THR A 163 11.31 2.35 14.93
N GLY A 164 10.95 1.23 15.53
CA GLY A 164 11.86 0.42 16.32
C GLY A 164 12.09 -0.92 15.62
N TYR A 165 11.83 -2.01 16.34
CA TYR A 165 12.01 -3.36 15.86
C TYR A 165 10.75 -4.21 16.05
N ARG A 166 10.73 -5.40 15.46
CA ARG A 166 9.88 -6.51 15.89
C ARG A 166 10.74 -7.66 16.38
N LEU A 167 10.30 -8.38 17.39
CA LEU A 167 10.94 -9.64 17.77
C LEU A 167 10.46 -10.76 16.86
N ASP A 168 11.40 -11.53 16.30
CA ASP A 168 11.09 -12.78 15.62
C ASP A 168 10.84 -13.93 16.62
N ASP A 169 10.45 -15.10 16.11
CA ASP A 169 10.17 -16.30 16.92
C ASP A 169 11.41 -16.77 17.74
N ALA A 170 12.61 -16.36 17.35
CA ALA A 170 13.87 -16.65 18.06
C ALA A 170 14.30 -15.52 19.02
N GLY A 171 13.48 -14.48 19.19
CA GLY A 171 13.75 -13.32 20.04
C GLY A 171 14.78 -12.35 19.49
N ARG A 172 15.10 -12.40 18.19
CA ARG A 172 16.00 -11.46 17.52
C ARG A 172 15.22 -10.21 17.13
N LYS A 173 15.85 -9.04 17.29
CA LYS A 173 15.29 -7.76 16.85
C LYS A 173 15.44 -7.63 15.34
N PHE A 174 14.31 -7.46 14.67
CA PHE A 174 14.24 -7.16 13.26
C PHE A 174 13.87 -5.68 13.05
N PRO A 175 14.71 -4.85 12.40
CA PRO A 175 14.43 -3.43 12.22
C PRO A 175 13.18 -3.18 11.34
N MET A 176 12.21 -2.42 11.86
CA MET A 176 10.97 -2.12 11.13
C MET A 176 11.17 -1.10 10.01
N ASN A 177 12.20 -0.25 10.10
CA ASN A 177 12.64 0.63 9.03
C ASN A 177 13.20 -0.11 7.80
N LEU A 178 13.42 -1.42 7.86
CA LEU A 178 13.77 -2.24 6.70
C LEU A 178 12.57 -3.01 6.14
N ASN A 179 11.37 -2.79 6.69
CA ASN A 179 10.13 -3.36 6.20
C ASN A 179 9.39 -2.30 5.37
N PHE A 180 9.35 -2.49 4.05
CA PHE A 180 8.69 -1.57 3.12
C PHE A 180 7.21 -1.37 3.46
N ASP A 181 6.48 -2.45 3.73
CA ASP A 181 5.04 -2.39 4.00
C ASP A 181 4.72 -1.60 5.26
N VAL A 182 5.53 -1.75 6.31
CA VAL A 182 5.39 -0.95 7.54
C VAL A 182 5.58 0.53 7.23
N LEU A 183 6.68 0.91 6.57
CA LEU A 183 6.95 2.31 6.26
C LEU A 183 5.89 2.91 5.33
N ALA A 184 5.42 2.15 4.34
CA ALA A 184 4.35 2.54 3.44
C ALA A 184 3.03 2.72 4.20
N HIS A 185 2.71 1.82 5.14
CA HIS A 185 1.55 1.90 6.01
C HIS A 185 1.58 3.16 6.90
N GLU A 186 2.70 3.43 7.57
CA GLU A 186 2.85 4.64 8.41
C GLU A 186 2.75 5.93 7.60
N LEU A 187 3.31 5.96 6.39
CA LEU A 187 3.11 7.09 5.48
C LEU A 187 1.64 7.21 5.05
N GLY A 188 0.94 6.08 4.89
CA GLY A 188 -0.47 6.02 4.55
C GLY A 188 -1.31 6.88 5.49
N HIS A 189 -1.10 6.80 6.80
CA HIS A 189 -1.80 7.64 7.77
C HIS A 189 -1.55 9.13 7.52
N THR A 190 -0.30 9.51 7.25
CA THR A 190 0.10 10.90 7.00
C THR A 190 -0.51 11.44 5.70
N ILE A 191 -0.54 10.62 4.64
CA ILE A 191 -1.21 10.92 3.38
C ILE A 191 -2.69 11.16 3.63
N LEU A 192 -3.36 10.27 4.37
CA LEU A 192 -4.80 10.35 4.62
C LEU A 192 -5.16 11.62 5.40
N TYR A 193 -4.46 11.95 6.48
CA TYR A 193 -4.70 13.22 7.19
C TYR A 193 -4.55 14.45 6.28
N SER A 194 -3.64 14.40 5.30
CA SER A 194 -3.42 15.48 4.33
C SER A 194 -4.51 15.54 3.24
N VAL A 195 -5.25 14.45 3.03
CA VAL A 195 -6.29 14.32 1.99
C VAL A 195 -7.69 14.53 2.57
N ILE A 196 -8.01 13.88 3.70
CA ILE A 196 -9.35 13.89 4.30
C ILE A 196 -9.49 14.85 5.48
N GLY A 197 -8.37 15.38 5.99
CA GLY A 197 -8.31 16.34 7.09
C GLY A 197 -8.24 15.72 8.48
N LEU A 198 -8.05 16.59 9.48
CA LEU A 198 -8.01 16.22 10.89
C LEU A 198 -9.40 16.30 11.52
N PRO A 199 -9.74 15.37 12.44
CA PRO A 199 -11.01 15.41 13.16
C PRO A 199 -11.09 16.61 14.12
N ALA A 200 -12.04 17.53 13.89
CA ALA A 200 -12.16 18.78 14.65
C ALA A 200 -12.73 18.62 16.07
N GLY A 201 -13.19 17.42 16.45
CA GLY A 201 -13.84 17.16 17.74
C GLY A 201 -13.59 15.75 18.31
N GLY A 202 -12.52 15.10 17.84
CA GLY A 202 -12.26 13.67 18.08
C GLY A 202 -12.73 12.81 16.92
N ALA A 203 -12.04 11.68 16.71
CA ALA A 203 -12.37 10.72 15.66
C ALA A 203 -13.13 9.53 16.26
N GLY A 204 -14.17 9.08 15.54
CA GLY A 204 -14.88 7.84 15.85
C GLY A 204 -14.11 6.60 15.37
N THR A 205 -14.56 5.43 15.77
CA THR A 205 -13.96 4.15 15.39
C THR A 205 -13.95 3.95 13.87
N GLY A 206 -14.98 4.39 13.15
CA GLY A 206 -15.01 4.29 11.69
C GLY A 206 -13.89 5.08 10.97
N PHE A 207 -13.51 6.25 11.50
CA PHE A 207 -12.39 7.02 10.96
C PHE A 207 -11.06 6.28 11.15
N PHE A 208 -10.80 5.78 12.36
CA PHE A 208 -9.57 5.02 12.64
C PHE A 208 -9.50 3.71 11.86
N ALA A 209 -10.61 2.96 11.78
CA ALA A 209 -10.68 1.73 10.99
C ALA A 209 -10.45 2.00 9.50
N PHE A 210 -10.95 3.12 8.97
CA PHE A 210 -10.62 3.54 7.61
C PHE A 210 -9.14 3.87 7.46
N HIS A 211 -8.55 4.61 8.40
CA HIS A 211 -7.12 4.93 8.38
C HIS A 211 -6.26 3.67 8.34
N GLU A 212 -6.53 2.67 9.17
CA GLU A 212 -5.84 1.38 9.13
C GLU A 212 -5.99 0.67 7.78
N SER A 213 -7.23 0.59 7.27
CA SER A 213 -7.51 -0.07 5.99
C SER A 213 -6.83 0.62 4.82
N ALA A 214 -6.96 1.94 4.73
CA ALA A 214 -6.38 2.72 3.64
C ALA A 214 -4.86 2.76 3.71
N SER A 215 -4.25 2.75 4.89
CA SER A 215 -2.80 2.60 5.05
C SER A 215 -2.29 1.23 4.60
N ASP A 216 -3.02 0.14 4.86
CA ASP A 216 -2.70 -1.18 4.27
C ASP A 216 -2.78 -1.15 2.75
N LEU A 217 -3.82 -0.51 2.18
CA LEU A 217 -3.98 -0.37 0.74
C LEU A 217 -2.90 0.50 0.11
N VAL A 218 -2.41 1.52 0.82
CA VAL A 218 -1.22 2.30 0.44
C VAL A 218 0.00 1.40 0.27
N ALA A 219 0.24 0.50 1.23
CA ALA A 219 1.34 -0.46 1.18
C ALA A 219 1.18 -1.47 0.04
N ILE A 220 0.02 -2.12 -0.08
CA ILE A 220 -0.27 -3.13 -1.11
C ILE A 220 -0.09 -2.57 -2.53
N ILE A 221 -0.66 -1.39 -2.80
CA ILE A 221 -0.54 -0.76 -4.12
C ILE A 221 0.90 -0.34 -4.39
N ALA A 222 1.62 0.20 -3.38
CA ALA A 222 2.99 0.61 -3.54
C ALA A 222 3.95 -0.58 -3.75
N LEU A 223 3.71 -1.71 -3.09
CA LEU A 223 4.51 -2.93 -3.23
C LEU A 223 4.46 -3.47 -4.67
N LEU A 224 3.32 -3.36 -5.34
CA LEU A 224 3.17 -3.72 -6.75
C LEU A 224 3.90 -2.78 -7.72
N HIS A 225 4.62 -1.75 -7.27
CA HIS A 225 5.53 -0.97 -8.13
C HIS A 225 6.93 -1.59 -8.23
N PHE A 226 7.24 -2.64 -7.46
CA PHE A 226 8.45 -3.44 -7.68
C PHE A 226 8.19 -4.50 -8.75
N ASP A 227 8.97 -4.43 -9.82
CA ASP A 227 8.87 -5.35 -10.96
C ASP A 227 9.12 -6.81 -10.54
N SER A 228 10.10 -7.00 -9.64
CA SER A 228 10.44 -8.28 -9.02
C SER A 228 9.31 -8.88 -8.19
N ILE A 229 8.50 -8.05 -7.52
CA ILE A 229 7.36 -8.48 -6.71
C ILE A 229 6.27 -8.99 -7.63
N ILE A 230 5.97 -8.26 -8.72
CA ILE A 230 4.99 -8.74 -9.70
C ILE A 230 5.43 -10.09 -10.28
N ASP A 231 6.69 -10.20 -10.69
CA ASP A 231 7.23 -11.46 -11.23
C ASP A 231 7.14 -12.59 -10.21
N LEU A 232 7.62 -12.36 -8.99
CA LEU A 232 7.60 -13.36 -7.92
C LEU A 232 6.18 -13.77 -7.54
N LEU A 233 5.25 -12.82 -7.48
CA LEU A 233 3.85 -13.07 -7.17
C LEU A 233 3.23 -13.96 -8.25
N LEU A 234 3.40 -13.60 -9.52
CA LEU A 234 2.82 -14.35 -10.64
C LEU A 234 3.48 -15.72 -10.82
N ASP A 235 4.80 -15.83 -10.66
CA ASP A 235 5.51 -17.12 -10.73
C ASP A 235 5.07 -18.11 -9.63
N ARG A 236 4.64 -17.60 -8.47
CA ARG A 236 4.17 -18.43 -7.35
C ARG A 236 2.67 -18.73 -7.38
N THR A 237 1.89 -17.93 -8.08
CA THR A 237 0.41 -18.00 -8.04
C THR A 237 -0.23 -18.31 -9.38
N SER A 238 0.51 -18.19 -10.48
CA SER A 238 -0.01 -18.23 -11.85
C SER A 238 -1.21 -17.28 -12.08
N GLY A 239 -1.33 -16.23 -11.26
CA GLY A 239 -2.44 -15.27 -11.30
C GLY A 239 -3.59 -15.54 -10.33
N ASP A 240 -3.58 -16.62 -9.52
CA ASP A 240 -4.54 -16.76 -8.41
C ASP A 240 -4.06 -16.03 -7.15
N LEU A 241 -4.61 -14.83 -6.93
CA LEU A 241 -4.19 -13.94 -5.85
C LEU A 241 -4.94 -14.16 -4.52
N TYR A 242 -5.94 -15.05 -4.48
CA TYR A 242 -6.72 -15.32 -3.27
C TYR A 242 -5.96 -16.14 -2.22
N PRO A 243 -5.26 -17.24 -2.57
CA PRO A 243 -4.41 -17.97 -1.63
C PRO A 243 -3.35 -17.07 -1.01
N ARG A 244 -2.89 -17.44 0.19
CA ARG A 244 -1.83 -16.70 0.90
C ARG A 244 -0.61 -16.49 0.01
N ASN A 245 -0.21 -15.24 -0.18
CA ASN A 245 0.94 -14.83 -0.99
C ASN A 245 1.60 -13.55 -0.42
N ILE A 246 2.62 -13.05 -1.12
CA ILE A 246 3.39 -11.87 -0.68
C ILE A 246 2.62 -10.55 -0.78
N LEU A 247 1.52 -10.50 -1.53
CA LEU A 247 0.72 -9.28 -1.69
C LEU A 247 -0.36 -9.15 -0.61
N ASN A 248 -0.95 -10.28 -0.21
CA ASN A 248 -2.05 -10.28 0.75
C ASN A 248 -1.61 -10.40 2.21
N ARG A 249 -0.31 -10.56 2.47
CA ARG A 249 0.28 -10.42 3.81
C ARG A 249 0.86 -9.02 3.90
N VAL A 250 0.47 -8.27 4.93
CA VAL A 250 0.95 -6.90 5.17
C VAL A 250 1.80 -6.90 6.43
N GLY A 251 3.01 -6.38 6.33
CA GLY A 251 3.90 -6.18 7.46
C GLY A 251 4.46 -7.49 8.00
N GLU A 252 5.12 -8.26 7.15
CA GLU A 252 5.77 -9.51 7.53
C GLU A 252 6.76 -9.33 8.68
N VAL A 253 6.65 -10.21 9.67
CA VAL A 253 7.56 -10.26 10.82
C VAL A 253 8.37 -11.55 10.87
N SER A 254 7.93 -12.57 10.12
CA SER A 254 8.62 -13.84 9.97
C SER A 254 8.15 -14.55 8.69
N PRO A 255 8.74 -15.69 8.31
CA PRO A 255 8.25 -16.48 7.17
C PRO A 255 6.78 -16.91 7.28
N THR A 256 6.24 -17.02 8.49
CA THR A 256 4.86 -17.48 8.75
C THR A 256 3.97 -16.43 9.40
N GLY A 257 4.55 -15.35 9.94
CA GLY A 257 3.88 -14.27 10.64
C GLY A 257 3.76 -13.01 9.81
N GLN A 258 2.66 -12.30 9.98
CA GLN A 258 2.37 -11.01 9.37
C GLN A 258 1.52 -10.18 10.34
N ILE A 259 1.52 -8.86 10.17
CA ILE A 259 0.67 -7.98 10.97
C ILE A 259 -0.80 -8.14 10.56
N ARG A 260 -1.10 -8.14 9.26
CA ARG A 260 -2.46 -8.26 8.72
C ARG A 260 -2.53 -9.11 7.45
N MET A 261 -3.74 -9.55 7.11
CA MET A 261 -4.06 -10.29 5.90
C MET A 261 -5.14 -9.55 5.10
N ALA A 262 -4.80 -9.08 3.90
CA ALA A 262 -5.71 -8.36 3.03
C ALA A 262 -6.78 -9.29 2.43
N SER A 263 -6.38 -10.48 1.96
CA SER A 263 -7.30 -11.54 1.50
C SER A 263 -7.97 -12.19 2.70
N ASN A 264 -9.23 -11.85 2.95
CA ASN A 264 -10.00 -12.35 4.09
C ASN A 264 -11.50 -12.44 3.75
N ASN A 265 -12.26 -13.19 4.53
CA ASN A 265 -13.71 -13.33 4.36
C ASN A 265 -14.51 -12.65 5.48
N LEU A 266 -13.89 -11.71 6.22
CA LEU A 266 -14.54 -11.05 7.35
C LEU A 266 -15.58 -10.06 6.86
N THR A 267 -16.75 -10.08 7.48
CA THR A 267 -17.82 -9.12 7.23
C THR A 267 -17.90 -8.10 8.37
N MET A 268 -18.64 -7.02 8.17
CA MET A 268 -18.99 -6.09 9.24
C MET A 268 -19.72 -6.75 10.42
N ALA A 269 -20.26 -7.96 10.26
CA ALA A 269 -20.89 -8.73 11.34
C ALA A 269 -19.87 -9.54 12.18
N ASP A 270 -18.65 -9.73 11.68
CA ASP A 270 -17.59 -10.49 12.34
C ASP A 270 -16.67 -9.62 13.21
N VAL A 271 -16.86 -8.29 13.16
CA VAL A 271 -16.04 -7.29 13.86
C VAL A 271 -16.91 -6.40 14.75
N PRO A 272 -16.33 -5.71 15.76
CA PRO A 272 -17.08 -4.74 16.55
C PRO A 272 -17.73 -3.65 15.69
N ASP A 273 -18.86 -3.12 16.17
CA ASP A 273 -19.61 -2.07 15.48
C ASP A 273 -18.79 -0.78 15.35
N LEU A 274 -18.91 -0.08 14.22
CA LEU A 274 -18.22 1.19 13.96
C LEU A 274 -18.67 2.31 14.91
N ASP A 275 -19.82 2.19 15.55
CA ASP A 275 -20.32 3.10 16.57
C ASP A 275 -19.76 2.77 17.98
N THR A 276 -19.04 1.66 18.14
CA THR A 276 -18.37 1.31 19.42
C THR A 276 -17.29 2.35 19.72
N PRO A 277 -17.28 3.01 20.90
CA PRO A 277 -16.27 4.01 21.20
C PRO A 277 -14.85 3.44 21.21
N PRO A 278 -13.84 4.12 20.63
CA PRO A 278 -12.47 3.60 20.51
C PRO A 278 -11.84 3.16 21.84
N GLU A 279 -12.17 3.82 22.94
CA GLU A 279 -11.67 3.52 24.28
C GLU A 279 -12.21 2.20 24.86
N GLN A 280 -13.27 1.64 24.28
CA GLN A 280 -13.84 0.35 24.66
C GLN A 280 -13.25 -0.82 23.87
N LEU A 281 -12.46 -0.53 22.84
CA LEU A 281 -11.85 -1.51 21.97
C LEU A 281 -10.44 -1.86 22.44
N SER A 282 -10.11 -3.14 22.43
CA SER A 282 -8.72 -3.57 22.57
C SER A 282 -7.86 -3.04 21.42
N TYR A 283 -6.54 -3.07 21.59
CA TYR A 283 -5.61 -2.75 20.51
C TYR A 283 -5.92 -3.59 19.27
N ARG A 284 -6.08 -4.90 19.41
CA ARG A 284 -6.39 -5.80 18.30
C ARG A 284 -7.71 -5.45 17.61
N GLU A 285 -8.77 -5.24 18.38
CA GLU A 285 -10.09 -4.91 17.81
C GLU A 285 -10.07 -3.64 16.98
N ARG A 286 -9.31 -2.61 17.38
CA ARG A 286 -9.15 -1.38 16.59
C ARG A 286 -8.59 -1.63 15.19
N HIS A 287 -7.79 -2.68 15.02
CA HIS A 287 -7.28 -3.11 13.73
C HIS A 287 -8.23 -4.08 13.02
N ASP A 288 -8.82 -5.04 13.74
CA ASP A 288 -9.69 -6.06 13.14
C ASP A 288 -10.91 -5.42 12.43
N ILE A 289 -11.42 -4.28 12.92
CA ILE A 289 -12.54 -3.53 12.30
C ILE A 289 -12.20 -3.00 10.90
N SER A 290 -10.91 -2.82 10.55
CA SER A 290 -10.50 -2.36 9.23
C SER A 290 -10.56 -3.47 8.16
N LEU A 291 -10.48 -4.74 8.58
CA LEU A 291 -10.27 -5.89 7.71
C LEU A 291 -11.40 -6.12 6.69
N PRO A 292 -12.70 -5.94 7.00
CA PRO A 292 -13.76 -6.06 6.00
C PRO A 292 -13.61 -5.06 4.84
N LEU A 293 -13.21 -3.81 5.13
CA LEU A 293 -12.97 -2.82 4.07
C LEU A 293 -11.71 -3.16 3.27
N THR A 294 -10.63 -3.56 3.94
CA THR A 294 -9.39 -3.99 3.27
C THR A 294 -9.66 -5.18 2.35
N GLY A 295 -10.43 -6.15 2.82
CA GLY A 295 -10.85 -7.32 2.03
C GLY A 295 -11.67 -6.93 0.81
N ALA A 296 -12.69 -6.08 0.98
CA ALA A 296 -13.52 -5.63 -0.14
C ALA A 296 -12.73 -4.92 -1.25
N VAL A 297 -11.74 -4.10 -0.87
CA VAL A 297 -10.89 -3.39 -1.84
C VAL A 297 -9.83 -4.31 -2.44
N PHE A 298 -9.30 -5.27 -1.67
CA PHE A 298 -8.39 -6.29 -2.21
C PHE A 298 -9.10 -7.19 -3.22
N ASP A 299 -10.31 -7.67 -2.90
CA ASP A 299 -11.16 -8.42 -3.83
C ASP A 299 -11.41 -7.62 -5.10
N LEU A 300 -11.65 -6.30 -5.00
CA LEU A 300 -11.79 -5.44 -6.17
C LEU A 300 -10.52 -5.41 -7.05
N LEU A 301 -9.32 -5.40 -6.47
CA LEU A 301 -8.06 -5.50 -7.22
C LEU A 301 -8.04 -6.80 -8.05
N VAL A 302 -8.40 -7.91 -7.40
CA VAL A 302 -8.42 -9.24 -8.05
C VAL A 302 -9.46 -9.28 -9.15
N GLU A 303 -10.66 -8.77 -8.92
CA GLU A 303 -11.75 -8.74 -9.91
C GLU A 303 -11.38 -7.86 -11.14
N ILE A 304 -10.73 -6.71 -10.93
CA ILE A 304 -10.20 -5.89 -12.04
C ILE A 304 -9.10 -6.65 -12.80
N PHE A 305 -8.19 -7.31 -12.09
CA PHE A 305 -7.10 -8.08 -12.70
C PHE A 305 -7.63 -9.23 -13.55
N GLN A 306 -8.52 -10.06 -13.01
CA GLN A 306 -9.09 -11.19 -13.74
C GLN A 306 -9.90 -10.71 -14.96
N GLN A 307 -10.64 -9.61 -14.83
CA GLN A 307 -11.34 -9.03 -15.97
C GLN A 307 -10.37 -8.55 -17.06
N ASN A 308 -9.23 -7.96 -16.69
CA ASN A 308 -8.19 -7.58 -17.65
C ASN A 308 -7.61 -8.81 -18.36
N LEU A 309 -7.41 -9.93 -17.65
CA LEU A 309 -6.95 -11.19 -18.26
C LEU A 309 -7.97 -11.72 -19.29
N VAL A 310 -9.27 -11.67 -18.97
CA VAL A 310 -10.34 -12.10 -19.89
C VAL A 310 -10.38 -11.21 -21.13
N ASP A 311 -10.31 -9.89 -20.96
CA ASP A 311 -10.36 -8.93 -22.07
C ASP A 311 -9.20 -9.09 -23.05
N ASP A 312 -8.00 -9.30 -22.51
CA ASP A 312 -6.78 -9.51 -23.29
C ASP A 312 -6.75 -10.92 -23.92
N GLY A 313 -7.77 -11.75 -23.66
CA GLY A 313 -7.87 -13.13 -24.16
C GLY A 313 -6.81 -14.06 -23.56
N LEU A 314 -6.31 -13.73 -22.37
CA LEU A 314 -5.30 -14.49 -21.65
C LEU A 314 -5.90 -15.67 -20.88
N ILE A 315 -7.15 -15.51 -20.42
CA ILE A 315 -7.94 -16.59 -19.81
C ILE A 315 -9.34 -16.65 -20.44
N ASP A 316 -9.96 -17.83 -20.37
CA ASP A 316 -11.35 -18.02 -20.79
C ASP A 316 -12.31 -17.41 -19.75
N PRO A 317 -13.40 -16.71 -20.16
CA PRO A 317 -14.41 -16.18 -19.22
C PRO A 317 -14.98 -17.23 -18.26
N ARG A 318 -15.02 -18.51 -18.66
CA ARG A 318 -15.44 -19.61 -17.79
C ARG A 318 -14.46 -19.82 -16.64
N LEU A 319 -13.16 -19.68 -16.88
CA LEU A 319 -12.13 -19.85 -15.84
C LEU A 319 -12.28 -18.76 -14.77
N ASP A 320 -12.48 -17.52 -15.21
CA ASP A 320 -12.81 -16.37 -14.36
C ASP A 320 -14.09 -16.62 -13.53
N GLU A 321 -15.19 -17.04 -14.16
CA GLU A 321 -16.46 -17.32 -13.46
C GLU A 321 -16.32 -18.41 -12.38
N VAL A 322 -15.51 -19.44 -12.64
CA VAL A 322 -15.29 -20.54 -11.67
C VAL A 322 -14.41 -20.06 -10.51
N SER A 323 -13.37 -19.27 -10.78
CA SER A 323 -12.51 -18.70 -9.73
C SER A 323 -13.30 -17.78 -8.78
N ARG A 324 -14.13 -16.88 -9.32
CA ARG A 324 -14.91 -15.90 -8.53
C ARG A 324 -15.98 -16.50 -7.60
N ARG A 325 -16.51 -17.69 -7.93
CA ARG A 325 -17.61 -18.29 -7.16
C ARG A 325 -17.18 -18.95 -5.85
N GLY A 326 -15.88 -18.97 -5.55
CA GLY A 326 -15.34 -19.70 -4.41
C GLY A 326 -15.55 -21.19 -4.63
N VAL A 327 -14.54 -21.86 -5.19
CA VAL A 327 -14.62 -23.29 -5.43
C VAL A 327 -14.60 -24.03 -4.09
N THR A 328 -15.67 -24.76 -3.78
CA THR A 328 -15.84 -25.44 -2.48
C THR A 328 -15.27 -26.87 -2.47
N HIS A 329 -14.91 -27.42 -3.63
CA HIS A 329 -14.41 -28.79 -3.75
C HIS A 329 -12.91 -28.83 -4.15
N PRO A 330 -12.03 -29.52 -3.40
CA PRO A 330 -10.59 -29.55 -3.67
C PRO A 330 -10.20 -29.93 -5.11
N ALA A 331 -10.83 -30.97 -5.67
CA ALA A 331 -10.55 -31.38 -7.06
C ALA A 331 -10.92 -30.33 -8.13
N GLN A 332 -11.83 -29.40 -7.82
CA GLN A 332 -12.17 -28.30 -8.71
C GLN A 332 -11.18 -27.15 -8.55
N LEU A 333 -10.63 -26.92 -7.35
CA LEU A 333 -9.52 -25.98 -7.11
C LEU A 333 -8.30 -26.42 -7.92
N ASP A 334 -7.88 -27.69 -7.79
CA ASP A 334 -6.76 -28.25 -8.55
C ASP A 334 -6.96 -28.16 -10.08
N ALA A 335 -8.21 -28.10 -10.56
CA ALA A 335 -8.50 -27.92 -11.97
C ALA A 335 -8.36 -26.46 -12.40
N VAL A 336 -8.87 -25.52 -11.60
CA VAL A 336 -8.73 -24.08 -11.82
C VAL A 336 -7.27 -23.68 -11.80
N ASP A 337 -6.51 -24.12 -10.79
CA ASP A 337 -5.08 -23.82 -10.64
C ASP A 337 -4.30 -24.27 -11.87
N ARG A 338 -4.55 -25.50 -12.35
CA ARG A 338 -3.92 -26.02 -13.56
C ARG A 338 -4.27 -25.23 -14.82
N GLU A 339 -5.49 -24.74 -14.93
CA GLU A 339 -5.88 -23.92 -16.08
C GLU A 339 -5.20 -22.55 -16.05
N PHE A 340 -5.07 -21.93 -14.87
CA PHE A 340 -4.27 -20.71 -14.67
C PHE A 340 -2.79 -20.95 -14.97
N ASP A 341 -2.19 -22.05 -14.49
CA ASP A 341 -0.80 -22.43 -14.77
C ASP A 341 -0.55 -22.53 -16.28
N ILE A 342 -1.46 -23.17 -17.02
CA ILE A 342 -1.35 -23.30 -18.48
C ILE A 342 -1.46 -21.93 -19.16
N ALA A 343 -2.42 -21.11 -18.75
CA ALA A 343 -2.63 -19.77 -19.30
C ALA A 343 -1.43 -18.85 -19.03
N PHE A 344 -0.93 -18.84 -17.80
CA PHE A 344 0.24 -18.08 -17.40
C PHE A 344 1.47 -18.50 -18.19
N ALA A 345 1.76 -19.81 -18.28
CA ALA A 345 2.90 -20.32 -19.04
C ALA A 345 2.88 -19.96 -20.54
N GLN A 346 1.69 -19.73 -21.11
CA GLN A 346 1.55 -19.27 -22.50
C GLN A 346 1.86 -17.78 -22.68
N ASN A 347 1.59 -16.94 -21.67
CA ASN A 347 1.82 -15.51 -21.78
C ASN A 347 2.09 -14.81 -20.41
N PRO A 348 3.27 -15.02 -19.80
CA PRO A 348 3.60 -14.41 -18.50
C PRO A 348 3.62 -12.89 -18.55
N VAL A 349 4.12 -12.31 -19.64
CA VAL A 349 4.18 -10.86 -19.87
C VAL A 349 2.78 -10.24 -19.93
N GLY A 350 1.81 -10.96 -20.51
CA GLY A 350 0.41 -10.55 -20.54
C GLY A 350 -0.19 -10.44 -19.14
N PHE A 351 0.07 -11.44 -18.28
CA PHE A 351 -0.39 -11.44 -16.88
C PHE A 351 0.22 -10.28 -16.09
N LYS A 352 1.53 -10.08 -16.24
CA LYS A 352 2.26 -8.95 -15.63
C LYS A 352 1.64 -7.60 -16.00
N ARG A 353 1.39 -7.38 -17.30
CA ARG A 353 0.73 -6.16 -17.78
C ARG A 353 -0.69 -6.01 -17.24
N ALA A 354 -1.47 -7.09 -17.20
CA ALA A 354 -2.84 -7.08 -16.70
C ALA A 354 -2.90 -6.73 -15.20
N LEU A 355 -1.97 -7.25 -14.40
CA LEU A 355 -1.88 -6.94 -12.97
C LEU A 355 -1.43 -5.50 -12.74
N ALA A 356 -0.41 -5.02 -13.46
CA ALA A 356 0.02 -3.62 -13.39
C ALA A 356 -1.12 -2.65 -13.77
N ALA A 357 -1.89 -2.97 -14.83
CA ALA A 357 -3.06 -2.18 -15.21
C ALA A 357 -4.17 -2.20 -14.15
N ALA A 358 -4.36 -3.33 -13.46
CA ALA A 358 -5.33 -3.43 -12.35
C ALA A 358 -4.89 -2.60 -11.14
N ARG A 359 -3.61 -2.70 -10.74
CA ARG A 359 -2.96 -1.85 -9.71
C ARG A 359 -3.23 -0.38 -9.99
N ASP A 360 -2.96 0.08 -11.22
CA ASP A 360 -3.08 1.50 -11.55
C ASP A 360 -4.52 1.98 -11.60
N THR A 361 -5.44 1.13 -12.07
CA THR A 361 -6.86 1.43 -12.08
C THR A 361 -7.37 1.60 -10.66
N LEU A 362 -7.05 0.65 -9.77
CA LEU A 362 -7.46 0.73 -8.38
C LEU A 362 -6.79 1.90 -7.65
N GLY A 363 -5.49 2.14 -7.85
CA GLY A 363 -4.78 3.28 -7.27
C GLY A 363 -5.42 4.62 -7.62
N ARG A 364 -5.80 4.82 -8.89
CA ARG A 364 -6.56 6.01 -9.32
C ARG A 364 -7.97 6.06 -8.74
N TYR A 365 -8.65 4.93 -8.59
CA TYR A 365 -9.99 4.89 -7.98
C TYR A 365 -9.93 5.33 -6.52
N LEU A 366 -8.96 4.79 -5.76
CA LEU A 366 -8.74 5.13 -4.37
C LEU A 366 -8.36 6.60 -4.21
N ALA A 367 -7.40 7.11 -4.99
CA ALA A 367 -7.00 8.51 -4.93
C ALA A 367 -8.19 9.47 -5.22
N GLN A 368 -9.00 9.16 -6.23
CA GLN A 368 -10.20 9.96 -6.55
C GLN A 368 -11.27 9.83 -5.45
N ALA A 369 -11.49 8.62 -4.93
CA ALA A 369 -12.48 8.39 -3.90
C ALA A 369 -12.12 9.14 -2.61
N TRP A 370 -10.87 9.02 -2.15
CA TRP A 370 -10.39 9.66 -0.94
C TRP A 370 -10.33 11.18 -1.04
N SER A 371 -10.00 11.73 -2.21
CA SER A 371 -10.02 13.19 -2.44
C SER A 371 -11.38 13.85 -2.21
N GLY A 372 -12.46 13.06 -2.22
CA GLY A 372 -13.78 13.56 -1.96
C GLY A 372 -14.23 13.41 -0.50
N LEU A 373 -13.59 12.53 0.29
CA LEU A 373 -13.99 12.23 1.67
C LEU A 373 -13.68 13.40 2.62
N ASP A 374 -14.37 13.39 3.76
CA ASP A 374 -14.03 14.18 4.93
C ASP A 374 -13.82 13.24 6.14
N TRP A 375 -13.43 13.79 7.29
CA TRP A 375 -13.14 13.01 8.48
C TRP A 375 -14.37 12.34 9.14
N ASP A 376 -15.60 12.73 8.78
CA ASP A 376 -16.86 12.14 9.27
C ASP A 376 -17.39 11.07 8.30
N LEU A 377 -16.46 10.31 7.71
CA LEU A 377 -16.76 9.27 6.72
C LEU A 377 -17.42 8.03 7.32
N ARG A 378 -18.15 7.32 6.47
CA ARG A 378 -18.63 5.95 6.67
C ARG A 378 -18.10 5.03 5.58
N PHE A 379 -18.05 3.72 5.86
CA PHE A 379 -17.66 2.72 4.87
C PHE A 379 -18.57 2.72 3.63
N SER A 380 -19.86 3.08 3.79
CA SER A 380 -20.78 3.29 2.67
C SER A 380 -20.37 4.45 1.76
N ASP A 381 -19.73 5.48 2.29
CA ASP A 381 -19.28 6.65 1.51
C ASP A 381 -18.11 6.27 0.61
N ILE A 382 -17.21 5.42 1.10
CA ILE A 382 -16.10 4.85 0.32
C ILE A 382 -16.65 4.05 -0.86
N LEU A 383 -17.62 3.17 -0.63
CA LEU A 383 -18.31 2.43 -1.69
C LEU A 383 -18.89 3.40 -2.74
N CYS A 384 -19.69 4.37 -2.30
CA CYS A 384 -20.31 5.35 -3.19
C CYS A 384 -19.28 6.14 -4.01
N ARG A 385 -18.13 6.48 -3.42
CA ARG A 385 -17.08 7.24 -4.10
C ARG A 385 -16.24 6.39 -5.05
N LEU A 386 -16.00 5.11 -4.75
CA LEU A 386 -15.38 4.17 -5.70
C LEU A 386 -16.26 3.97 -6.93
N LEU A 387 -17.58 3.87 -6.75
CA LEU A 387 -18.53 3.80 -7.87
C LEU A 387 -18.56 5.08 -8.70
N ALA A 388 -18.38 6.24 -8.06
CA ALA A 388 -18.25 7.50 -8.77
C ALA A 388 -16.92 7.57 -9.55
N ALA A 389 -15.82 7.10 -8.97
CA ALA A 389 -14.53 7.00 -9.64
C ALA A 389 -14.60 6.07 -10.85
N ASP A 390 -15.23 4.90 -10.70
CA ASP A 390 -15.47 3.94 -11.77
C ASP A 390 -16.27 4.53 -12.93
N ARG A 391 -17.34 5.26 -12.62
CA ARG A 391 -18.11 5.99 -13.63
C ARG A 391 -17.25 6.98 -14.41
N VAL A 392 -16.38 7.72 -13.73
CA VAL A 392 -15.56 8.77 -14.34
C VAL A 392 -14.42 8.18 -15.17
N GLN A 393 -13.74 7.15 -14.67
CA GLN A 393 -12.49 6.66 -15.25
C GLN A 393 -12.70 5.57 -16.30
N THR A 394 -13.70 4.70 -16.12
CA THR A 394 -13.92 3.55 -17.03
C THR A 394 -15.35 3.51 -17.59
N GLY A 395 -16.17 4.53 -17.30
CA GLY A 395 -17.55 4.60 -17.77
C GLY A 395 -18.51 3.71 -16.98
N GLY A 396 -18.13 3.29 -15.78
CA GLY A 396 -18.97 2.43 -14.93
C GLY A 396 -18.72 0.94 -15.16
N ARG A 397 -17.53 0.60 -15.65
CA ARG A 397 -17.21 -0.73 -16.14
C ARG A 397 -17.26 -1.78 -15.03
N TYR A 398 -16.68 -1.47 -13.87
CA TYR A 398 -16.53 -2.41 -12.76
C TYR A 398 -17.62 -2.22 -11.69
N ARG A 399 -18.72 -1.57 -12.05
CA ARG A 399 -19.79 -1.22 -11.11
C ARG A 399 -20.33 -2.43 -10.36
N LEU A 400 -20.58 -3.54 -11.06
CA LEU A 400 -21.17 -4.73 -10.46
C LEU A 400 -20.17 -5.42 -9.54
N GLU A 401 -18.91 -5.49 -9.95
CA GLU A 401 -17.79 -6.03 -9.18
C GLU A 401 -17.65 -5.24 -7.88
N ILE A 402 -17.61 -3.91 -7.94
CA ILE A 402 -17.56 -3.04 -6.76
C ILE A 402 -18.74 -3.29 -5.82
N GLU A 403 -19.97 -3.32 -6.35
CA GLU A 403 -21.17 -3.60 -5.53
C GLU A 403 -21.11 -5.00 -4.89
N ASN A 404 -20.65 -6.01 -5.63
CA ASN A 404 -20.60 -7.40 -5.18
C ASN A 404 -19.54 -7.61 -4.09
N VAL A 405 -18.31 -7.15 -4.29
CA VAL A 405 -17.23 -7.37 -3.31
C VAL A 405 -17.53 -6.63 -2.01
N PHE A 406 -18.05 -5.40 -2.05
CA PHE A 406 -18.46 -4.70 -0.83
C PHE A 406 -19.62 -5.42 -0.11
N ALA A 407 -20.60 -5.94 -0.87
CA ALA A 407 -21.69 -6.71 -0.28
C ALA A 407 -21.21 -8.02 0.37
N ARG A 408 -20.21 -8.71 -0.20
CA ARG A 408 -19.58 -9.92 0.41
C ARG A 408 -19.03 -9.62 1.80
N HIS A 409 -18.53 -8.40 2.02
CA HIS A 409 -18.01 -7.94 3.31
C HIS A 409 -19.04 -7.21 4.18
N GLY A 410 -20.32 -7.22 3.81
CA GLY A 410 -21.40 -6.59 4.59
C GLY A 410 -21.40 -5.06 4.55
N ILE A 411 -20.76 -4.45 3.54
CA ILE A 411 -20.75 -3.00 3.33
C ILE A 411 -21.73 -2.66 2.20
N TYR A 412 -22.74 -1.86 2.52
CA TYR A 412 -23.81 -1.53 1.58
C TYR A 412 -23.89 -0.02 1.38
N ARG A 413 -24.50 0.39 0.26
CA ARG A 413 -24.89 1.80 0.09
C ARG A 413 -25.92 2.16 1.15
N THR A 414 -25.79 3.33 1.73
CA THR A 414 -26.87 3.94 2.50
C THR A 414 -28.09 4.10 1.59
N PRO A 415 -29.30 3.71 2.03
CA PRO A 415 -30.51 4.00 1.29
C PRO A 415 -30.58 5.52 1.06
N THR A 416 -30.72 5.96 -0.20
CA THR A 416 -31.07 7.35 -0.48
C THR A 416 -32.38 7.64 0.26
N PRO A 417 -32.44 8.70 1.10
CA PRO A 417 -33.63 9.02 1.87
C PRO A 417 -34.86 9.29 0.99
#